data_AF-A0A8T4J021-F1
#
_entry.id   AF-A0A8T4J021-F1
#
_cell.length_a   1.000
_cell.length_b   1.000
_cell.length_c   1.000
_cell.angle_alpha   90.00
_cell.angle_beta   90.00
_cell.angle_gamma   90.00
#
_symmetry.space_group_name_H-M   'P 1'
#
loop_
_entity.id
_entity.type
_entity.pdbx_description
1 polymer ?
#
loop_
_entity_poly.entity_id
_entity_poly.type
_entity_poly.pdbx_seq_one_letter_code
_entity_poly.pdbx_strand_id
1 'polypeptide(L)'
;MTATGAARGVGGAGKVPVPVPVPVPVPVPVPVPVVAAVGGADETRVRATAARFAEWLESDAGRRTPLEDIGRTLAERARCGGDVRTALVARDHGELARGLRAVAARHHAPPVLRSPAPGACGPSGLVWVFPGSGTPWPGMGARLLAAEPGFAAAVDELEPVLLDECGVSLRAALEA
;
A
#
# COMPACT_ATOMS: atom_id res chain seq x y z
N MET A 1 -17.65 63.19 -22.78
CA MET A 1 -18.66 62.36 -22.10
C MET A 1 -18.54 60.97 -22.68
N THR A 2 -17.60 60.18 -22.16
CA THR A 2 -17.24 58.85 -22.67
C THR A 2 -17.22 57.92 -21.47
N ALA A 3 -18.19 57.01 -21.42
CA ALA A 3 -18.36 56.05 -20.36
C ALA A 3 -17.37 54.89 -20.56
N THR A 4 -16.39 54.77 -19.67
CA THR A 4 -15.56 53.56 -19.55
C THR A 4 -16.35 52.54 -18.73
N GLY A 5 -16.94 51.56 -19.40
CA GLY A 5 -17.62 50.44 -18.78
C GLY A 5 -16.62 49.53 -18.06
N ALA A 6 -16.80 49.39 -16.75
CA ALA A 6 -16.02 48.51 -15.89
C ALA A 6 -16.29 47.03 -16.23
N ALA A 7 -15.23 46.28 -16.55
CA ALA A 7 -15.28 44.83 -16.64
C ALA A 7 -15.43 44.25 -15.23
N ARG A 8 -16.62 43.73 -14.91
CA ARG A 8 -16.84 42.89 -13.72
C ARG A 8 -16.23 41.51 -13.99
N GLY A 9 -15.08 41.23 -13.38
CA GLY A 9 -14.52 39.89 -13.31
C GLY A 9 -15.41 39.00 -12.45
N VAL A 10 -15.87 37.87 -13.02
CA VAL A 10 -16.51 36.79 -12.27
C VAL A 10 -15.43 36.12 -11.42
N GLY A 11 -15.47 36.36 -10.11
CA GLY A 11 -14.60 35.68 -9.16
C GLY A 11 -14.95 34.19 -9.10
N GLY A 12 -14.14 33.36 -9.75
CA GLY A 12 -14.18 31.92 -9.57
C GLY A 12 -13.75 31.60 -8.14
N ALA A 13 -14.62 30.93 -7.38
CA ALA A 13 -14.29 30.39 -6.08
C ALA A 13 -13.16 29.36 -6.25
N GLY A 14 -11.92 29.78 -5.99
CA GLY A 14 -10.77 28.89 -5.94
C GLY A 14 -11.01 27.84 -4.87
N LYS A 15 -11.11 26.57 -5.29
CA LYS A 15 -11.19 25.43 -4.38
C LYS A 15 -9.86 25.38 -3.61
N VAL A 16 -9.86 25.89 -2.39
CA VAL A 16 -8.71 25.76 -1.48
C VAL A 16 -8.52 24.26 -1.24
N PRO A 17 -7.37 23.67 -1.58
CA PRO A 17 -7.12 22.27 -1.29
C PRO A 17 -7.13 22.11 0.23
N VAL A 18 -8.08 21.33 0.73
CA VAL A 18 -8.11 20.93 2.14
C VAL A 18 -6.86 20.08 2.37
N PRO A 19 -5.96 20.46 3.30
CA PRO A 19 -4.79 19.66 3.60
C PRO A 19 -5.26 18.30 4.12
N VAL A 20 -4.89 17.24 3.40
CA VAL A 20 -5.09 15.87 3.89
C VAL A 20 -4.13 15.70 5.07
N PRO A 21 -4.61 15.35 6.28
CA PRO A 21 -3.72 15.11 7.40
C PRO A 21 -2.73 14.01 7.04
N VAL A 22 -1.44 14.28 7.24
CA VAL A 22 -0.39 13.28 7.06
C VAL A 22 -0.59 12.24 8.16
N PRO A 23 -0.83 10.96 7.84
CA PRO A 23 -1.01 9.95 8.86
C PRO A 23 0.26 9.88 9.71
N VAL A 24 0.09 10.02 11.02
CA VAL A 24 1.18 9.83 11.99
C VAL A 24 1.58 8.36 11.92
N PRO A 25 2.89 8.03 11.79
CA PRO A 25 3.32 6.64 11.77
C PRO A 25 2.95 5.98 13.10
N VAL A 26 2.02 5.05 13.05
CA VAL A 26 1.62 4.24 14.20
C VAL A 26 2.58 3.05 14.28
N PRO A 27 3.16 2.74 15.45
CA PRO A 27 4.06 1.59 15.58
C PRO A 27 3.31 0.28 15.25
N VAL A 28 3.84 -0.45 14.27
CA VAL A 28 3.28 -1.70 13.76
C VAL A 28 3.72 -2.90 14.62
N PRO A 29 2.82 -3.83 15.00
CA PRO A 29 3.18 -5.00 15.80
C PRO A 29 4.02 -6.00 15.00
N VAL A 30 5.06 -6.53 15.65
CA VAL A 30 6.02 -7.50 15.08
C VAL A 30 5.53 -8.96 15.22
N PRO A 31 5.83 -9.86 14.27
CA PRO A 31 6.57 -9.62 13.02
C PRO A 31 5.65 -9.18 11.88
N VAL A 32 5.94 -8.01 11.32
CA VAL A 32 5.26 -7.46 10.14
C VAL A 32 5.83 -8.14 8.90
N PRO A 33 4.99 -8.67 8.00
CA PRO A 33 5.49 -9.16 6.72
C PRO A 33 6.13 -8.02 5.93
N VAL A 34 7.30 -8.28 5.35
CA VAL A 34 8.04 -7.32 4.54
C VAL A 34 7.52 -7.35 3.11
N VAL A 35 7.30 -6.16 2.55
CA VAL A 35 7.00 -5.99 1.12
C VAL A 35 8.30 -5.74 0.37
N ALA A 36 8.64 -6.64 -0.56
CA ALA A 36 9.81 -6.54 -1.42
C ALA A 36 9.38 -6.31 -2.86
N ALA A 37 9.89 -5.26 -3.50
CA ALA A 37 9.56 -4.92 -4.89
C ALA A 37 10.77 -5.13 -5.83
N VAL A 38 10.52 -5.73 -6.99
CA VAL A 38 11.49 -5.89 -8.08
C VAL A 38 10.94 -5.17 -9.31
N GLY A 39 11.69 -4.17 -9.78
CA GLY A 39 11.37 -3.39 -10.98
C GLY A 39 12.36 -3.64 -12.11
N GLY A 40 11.91 -3.46 -13.34
CA GLY A 40 12.74 -3.57 -14.54
C GLY A 40 12.07 -2.91 -15.75
N ALA A 41 12.88 -2.64 -16.78
CA ALA A 41 12.38 -2.13 -18.06
C ALA A 41 11.42 -3.11 -18.76
N ASP A 42 11.59 -4.42 -18.54
CA ASP A 42 10.76 -5.46 -19.09
C ASP A 42 10.68 -6.67 -18.13
N GLU A 43 9.81 -7.63 -18.43
CA GLU A 43 9.65 -8.84 -17.62
C GLU A 43 10.93 -9.69 -17.56
N THR A 44 11.75 -9.71 -18.61
CA THR A 44 12.98 -10.50 -18.65
C THR A 44 13.98 -9.96 -17.63
N ARG A 45 14.09 -8.64 -17.52
CA ARG A 45 14.94 -7.97 -16.54
C ARG A 45 14.44 -8.15 -15.12
N VAL A 46 13.13 -8.13 -14.90
CA VAL A 46 12.54 -8.46 -13.59
C VAL A 46 12.87 -9.89 -13.20
N ARG A 47 12.72 -10.87 -14.11
CA ARG A 47 13.05 -12.28 -13.84
C ARG A 47 14.52 -12.50 -13.53
N ALA A 48 15.41 -11.92 -14.33
CA ALA A 48 16.85 -12.03 -14.12
C ALA A 48 17.26 -11.42 -12.77
N THR A 49 16.65 -10.28 -12.40
CA THR A 49 16.88 -9.63 -11.11
C THR A 49 16.36 -10.50 -9.97
N ALA A 50 15.17 -11.07 -10.10
CA ALA A 50 14.58 -11.95 -9.09
C ALA A 50 15.43 -13.21 -8.86
N ALA A 51 15.93 -13.86 -9.92
CA ALA A 51 16.81 -15.02 -9.81
C ALA A 51 18.09 -14.69 -9.04
N ARG A 52 18.78 -13.60 -9.42
CA ARG A 52 20.00 -13.15 -8.74
C ARG A 52 19.79 -12.82 -7.27
N PHE A 53 18.66 -12.18 -6.93
CA PHE A 53 18.34 -11.87 -5.53
C PHE A 53 17.99 -13.13 -4.74
N ALA A 54 17.29 -14.09 -5.34
CA ALA A 54 17.01 -15.37 -4.68
C ALA A 54 18.31 -16.12 -4.32
N GLU A 55 19.28 -16.15 -5.24
CA GLU A 55 20.60 -16.75 -4.98
C GLU A 55 21.36 -15.96 -3.90
N TRP A 56 21.34 -14.62 -3.96
CA TRP A 56 22.01 -13.79 -2.97
C TRP A 56 21.42 -13.95 -1.57
N LEU A 57 20.10 -14.11 -1.42
CA LEU A 57 19.46 -14.35 -0.13
C LEU A 57 19.94 -15.63 0.55
N GLU A 58 20.40 -16.61 -0.22
CA GLU A 58 20.94 -17.86 0.29
C GLU A 58 22.43 -17.79 0.61
N SER A 59 23.11 -16.71 0.21
CA SER A 59 24.48 -16.46 0.66
C SER A 59 24.52 -16.10 2.13
N ASP A 60 25.68 -16.30 2.75
CA ASP A 60 25.94 -15.89 4.13
C ASP A 60 25.66 -14.41 4.39
N ALA A 61 25.90 -13.55 3.39
CA ALA A 61 25.60 -12.13 3.49
C ALA A 61 24.09 -11.86 3.52
N GLY A 62 23.32 -12.54 2.65
CA GLY A 62 21.86 -12.38 2.57
C GLY A 62 21.15 -12.86 3.84
N ARG A 63 21.57 -14.00 4.39
CA ARG A 63 21.00 -14.56 5.63
C ARG A 63 21.25 -13.70 6.87
N ARG A 64 22.38 -12.98 6.91
CA ARG A 64 22.73 -12.08 8.02
C ARG A 64 22.10 -10.69 7.90
N THR A 65 21.57 -10.33 6.73
CA THR A 65 20.96 -9.02 6.51
C THR A 65 19.51 -9.03 7.04
N PRO A 66 19.07 -8.06 7.84
CA PRO A 66 17.68 -7.98 8.30
C PRO A 66 16.69 -7.91 7.14
N LEU A 67 15.54 -8.58 7.29
CA LEU A 67 14.56 -8.66 6.20
C LEU A 67 13.96 -7.28 5.88
N GLU A 68 13.77 -6.42 6.89
CA GLU A 68 13.29 -5.05 6.67
C GLU A 68 14.24 -4.20 5.82
N ASP A 69 15.55 -4.36 5.99
CA ASP A 69 16.56 -3.62 5.22
C ASP A 69 16.55 -4.05 3.76
N ILE A 70 16.38 -5.35 3.53
CA ILE A 70 16.24 -5.93 2.19
C ILE A 70 14.98 -5.38 1.52
N GLY A 71 13.83 -5.43 2.21
CA GLY A 71 12.56 -4.90 1.69
C GLY A 71 12.64 -3.43 1.34
N ARG A 72 13.19 -2.61 2.24
CA ARG A 72 13.39 -1.16 2.04
C ARG A 72 14.26 -0.87 0.82
N THR A 73 15.40 -1.53 0.73
CA THR A 73 16.36 -1.36 -0.38
C THR A 73 15.72 -1.75 -1.72
N LEU A 74 14.98 -2.86 -1.75
CA LEU A 74 14.27 -3.33 -2.94
C LEU A 74 13.16 -2.35 -3.35
N ALA A 75 12.38 -1.86 -2.39
CA ALA A 75 11.32 -0.87 -2.63
C ALA A 75 11.89 0.44 -3.21
N GLU A 76 12.99 0.95 -2.66
CA GLU A 76 13.67 2.14 -3.17
C GLU A 76 14.18 1.94 -4.60
N ARG A 77 14.82 0.80 -4.89
CA ARG A 77 15.33 0.50 -6.24
C ARG A 77 14.21 0.32 -7.27
N ALA A 78 13.09 -0.31 -6.88
CA ALA A 78 11.97 -0.53 -7.77
C ALA A 78 11.28 0.78 -8.21
N ARG A 79 11.36 1.85 -7.41
CA ARG A 79 10.84 3.18 -7.78
C ARG A 79 11.54 3.75 -9.02
N CYS A 80 12.85 3.55 -9.13
CA CYS A 80 13.66 4.06 -10.25
C CYS A 80 13.74 3.10 -11.45
N GLY A 81 13.13 1.92 -11.37
CA GLY A 81 13.56 0.74 -12.13
C GLY A 81 12.88 0.40 -13.46
N GLY A 82 11.89 1.17 -13.93
CA GLY A 82 11.18 0.93 -15.21
C GLY A 82 9.69 0.60 -15.09
N ASP A 83 9.08 0.26 -16.22
CA ASP A 83 7.62 0.15 -16.39
C ASP A 83 7.01 -1.15 -15.85
N VAL A 84 7.82 -2.18 -15.63
CA VAL A 84 7.36 -3.47 -15.12
C VAL A 84 7.81 -3.63 -13.67
N ARG A 85 6.84 -3.87 -12.78
CA ARG A 85 7.09 -4.08 -11.35
C ARG A 85 6.39 -5.32 -10.85
N THR A 86 7.08 -6.00 -9.93
CA THR A 86 6.55 -7.12 -9.18
C THR A 86 6.79 -6.90 -7.69
N ALA A 87 5.75 -7.04 -6.86
CA ALA A 87 5.86 -6.99 -5.41
C ALA A 87 5.59 -8.37 -4.80
N LEU A 88 6.29 -8.66 -3.71
CA LEU A 88 6.25 -9.88 -2.92
C LEU A 88 6.03 -9.50 -1.46
N VAL A 89 5.29 -10.34 -0.74
CA VAL A 89 5.12 -10.23 0.70
C VAL A 89 5.78 -11.45 1.33
N ALA A 90 6.66 -11.25 2.30
CA ALA A 90 7.39 -12.34 2.96
C ALA A 90 7.58 -12.07 4.46
N ARG A 91 7.45 -13.11 5.28
CA ARG A 91 7.68 -13.05 6.73
C ARG A 91 9.09 -13.47 7.13
N ASP A 92 9.76 -14.22 6.25
CA ASP A 92 11.12 -14.71 6.46
C ASP A 92 11.91 -14.74 5.14
N HIS A 93 13.24 -14.88 5.25
CA HIS A 93 14.15 -14.95 4.10
C HIS A 93 13.84 -16.12 3.16
N GLY A 94 13.35 -17.25 3.68
CA GLY A 94 13.02 -18.42 2.89
C GLY A 94 11.75 -18.25 2.06
N GLU A 95 10.73 -17.61 2.62
CA GLU A 95 9.53 -17.18 1.90
C GLU A 95 9.88 -16.18 0.80
N LEU A 96 10.74 -15.19 1.09
CA LEU A 96 11.18 -14.23 0.09
C LEU A 96 11.96 -14.89 -1.06
N ALA A 97 12.91 -15.78 -0.74
CA ALA A 97 13.69 -16.50 -1.75
C ALA A 97 12.80 -17.40 -2.62
N ARG A 98 11.81 -18.10 -2.03
CA ARG A 98 10.82 -18.89 -2.78
C ARG A 98 9.96 -18.02 -3.69
N GLY A 99 9.48 -16.88 -3.19
CA GLY A 99 8.71 -15.92 -3.98
C GLY A 99 9.50 -15.39 -5.18
N LEU A 100 10.76 -15.00 -4.99
CA LEU A 100 11.63 -14.52 -6.06
C LEU A 100 11.92 -15.61 -7.11
N ARG A 101 12.10 -16.86 -6.69
CA ARG A 101 12.21 -18.00 -7.63
C ARG A 101 10.95 -18.22 -8.44
N ALA A 102 9.78 -18.13 -7.82
CA ALA A 102 8.51 -18.24 -8.53
C ALA A 102 8.40 -17.15 -9.61
N VAL A 103 8.80 -15.91 -9.28
CA VAL A 103 8.87 -14.81 -10.26
C VAL A 103 9.83 -15.15 -11.40
N ALA A 104 11.03 -15.64 -11.10
CA ALA A 104 12.03 -16.03 -12.10
C ALA A 104 11.53 -17.15 -13.03
N ALA A 105 10.79 -18.12 -12.49
CA ALA A 105 10.22 -19.26 -13.22
C ALA A 105 8.89 -18.94 -13.94
N ARG A 106 8.45 -17.67 -13.98
CA ARG A 106 7.14 -17.24 -14.50
C ARG A 106 5.93 -17.88 -13.81
N HIS A 107 6.08 -18.39 -12.59
CA HIS A 107 4.93 -18.84 -11.81
C HIS A 107 4.18 -17.63 -11.23
N HIS A 108 2.88 -17.58 -11.50
CA HIS A 108 1.95 -16.67 -10.84
C HIS A 108 1.52 -17.30 -9.50
N ALA A 109 2.46 -17.39 -8.56
CA ALA A 109 2.15 -17.86 -7.21
C ALA A 109 1.82 -16.65 -6.31
N PRO A 110 0.75 -16.67 -5.50
CA PRO A 110 0.60 -15.72 -4.41
C PRO A 110 1.85 -15.76 -3.52
N PRO A 111 2.33 -14.61 -2.98
CA PRO A 111 1.79 -13.26 -3.04
C PRO A 111 2.48 -12.35 -4.08
N VAL A 112 2.66 -12.82 -5.32
CA VAL A 112 3.25 -12.04 -6.41
C VAL A 112 2.23 -11.08 -7.03
N LEU A 113 2.38 -9.78 -6.80
CA LEU A 113 1.59 -8.72 -7.44
C LEU A 113 2.35 -8.16 -8.64
N ARG A 114 1.71 -8.07 -9.81
CA ARG A 114 2.30 -7.47 -11.03
C ARG A 114 1.53 -6.23 -11.44
N SER A 115 2.23 -5.16 -11.81
CA SER A 115 1.62 -3.99 -12.42
C SER A 115 2.29 -3.72 -13.78
N PRO A 116 1.60 -3.97 -14.91
CA PRO A 116 1.99 -3.47 -16.21
C PRO A 116 1.42 -2.05 -16.35
N ALA A 117 2.06 -1.07 -15.72
CA ALA A 117 1.61 0.32 -15.84
C ALA A 117 2.80 1.21 -16.19
N PRO A 118 3.00 1.51 -17.49
CA PRO A 118 3.86 2.61 -17.91
C PRO A 118 3.36 3.90 -17.25
N GLY A 119 4.26 4.65 -16.61
CA GLY A 119 3.96 6.04 -16.22
C GLY A 119 3.28 6.27 -14.87
N ALA A 120 3.13 5.29 -13.98
CA ALA A 120 2.69 5.54 -12.59
C ALA A 120 3.78 6.17 -11.69
N CYS A 121 4.80 6.80 -12.27
CA CYS A 121 5.75 7.66 -11.57
C CYS A 121 5.28 9.11 -11.65
N GLY A 122 4.19 9.41 -10.94
CA GLY A 122 3.64 10.76 -10.77
C GLY A 122 2.43 10.66 -9.85
N PRO A 123 1.97 11.76 -9.23
CA PRO A 123 0.72 11.76 -8.47
C PRO A 123 -0.45 11.61 -9.44
N SER A 124 -0.64 10.40 -9.96
CA SER A 124 -1.90 9.99 -10.58
C SER A 124 -2.97 10.19 -9.51
N GLY A 125 -4.05 10.91 -9.83
CA GLY A 125 -5.12 11.20 -8.88
C GLY A 125 -5.63 9.93 -8.22
N LEU A 126 -5.24 9.72 -6.97
CA LEU A 126 -5.72 8.60 -6.16
C LEU A 126 -7.21 8.84 -5.89
N VAL A 127 -8.05 7.94 -6.37
CA VAL A 127 -9.49 7.97 -6.12
C VAL A 127 -9.81 6.86 -5.13
N TRP A 128 -10.28 7.24 -3.94
CA TRP A 128 -10.87 6.31 -2.98
C TRP A 128 -12.34 6.08 -3.35
N VAL A 129 -12.71 4.85 -3.69
CA VAL A 129 -14.08 4.47 -4.01
C VAL A 129 -14.68 3.77 -2.79
N PHE A 130 -15.74 4.35 -2.23
CA PHE A 130 -16.51 3.77 -1.14
C PHE A 130 -17.79 3.17 -1.75
N PRO A 131 -17.80 1.87 -2.11
CA PRO A 131 -19.02 1.24 -2.59
C PRO A 131 -20.09 1.31 -1.49
N GLY A 132 -21.36 1.29 -1.89
CA GLY A 132 -22.49 1.21 -0.96
C GLY A 132 -22.54 -0.14 -0.22
N SER A 133 -23.75 -0.62 0.09
CA SER A 133 -23.91 -1.88 0.82
C SER A 133 -23.45 -3.09 -0.01
N GLY A 134 -22.22 -3.54 0.22
CA GLY A 134 -21.78 -4.90 -0.07
C GLY A 134 -22.38 -5.89 0.93
N THR A 135 -22.12 -7.19 0.75
CA THR A 135 -22.45 -8.21 1.75
C THR A 135 -21.35 -8.24 2.80
N PRO A 136 -21.58 -7.74 4.04
CA PRO A 136 -20.59 -7.92 5.10
C PRO A 136 -20.44 -9.42 5.36
N TRP A 137 -19.22 -9.85 5.67
CA TRP A 137 -18.91 -11.23 6.05
C TRP A 137 -18.49 -11.28 7.52
N PRO A 138 -18.82 -12.36 8.27
CA PRO A 138 -18.48 -12.48 9.68
C PRO A 138 -16.97 -12.35 9.93
N GLY A 139 -16.56 -11.57 10.93
CA GLY A 139 -15.15 -11.31 11.23
C GLY A 139 -14.45 -10.32 10.28
N MET A 140 -15.20 -9.62 9.41
CA MET A 140 -14.64 -8.54 8.59
C MET A 140 -14.04 -7.47 9.49
N GLY A 141 -12.77 -7.13 9.27
CA GLY A 141 -12.08 -6.09 10.03
C GLY A 141 -11.50 -6.53 11.38
N ALA A 142 -11.89 -7.69 11.93
CA ALA A 142 -11.40 -8.18 13.23
C ALA A 142 -9.86 -8.25 13.30
N ARG A 143 -9.22 -8.77 12.25
CA ARG A 143 -7.76 -8.85 12.18
C ARG A 143 -7.09 -7.48 12.06
N LEU A 144 -7.71 -6.53 11.35
CA LEU A 144 -7.19 -5.17 11.25
C LEU A 144 -7.35 -4.43 12.57
N LEU A 145 -8.46 -4.65 13.29
CA LEU A 145 -8.66 -4.11 14.63
C LEU A 145 -7.57 -4.58 15.60
N ALA A 146 -7.15 -5.83 15.51
CA ALA A 146 -6.09 -6.38 16.36
C ALA A 146 -4.66 -5.99 15.93
N ALA A 147 -4.40 -5.84 14.63
CA ALA A 147 -3.04 -5.72 14.09
C ALA A 147 -2.66 -4.30 13.63
N GLU A 148 -3.62 -3.45 13.27
CA GLU A 148 -3.36 -2.14 12.67
C GLU A 148 -3.89 -1.03 13.58
N PRO A 149 -3.03 -0.36 14.36
CA PRO A 149 -3.55 0.54 15.39
C PRO A 149 -4.12 1.85 14.81
N GLY A 150 -3.79 2.21 13.55
CA GLY A 150 -4.50 3.28 12.83
C GLY A 150 -5.95 2.93 12.48
N PHE A 151 -6.24 1.65 12.20
CA PHE A 151 -7.60 1.16 12.01
C PHE A 151 -8.36 1.14 13.33
N ALA A 152 -7.72 0.65 14.41
CA ALA A 152 -8.31 0.65 15.73
C ALA A 152 -8.65 2.07 16.23
N ALA A 153 -7.75 3.03 16.03
CA ALA A 153 -8.00 4.42 16.40
C ALA A 153 -9.20 5.02 15.65
N ALA A 154 -9.36 4.72 14.35
CA ALA A 154 -10.51 5.17 13.58
C ALA A 154 -11.83 4.52 14.05
N VAL A 155 -11.80 3.26 14.47
CA VAL A 155 -12.95 2.59 15.09
C VAL A 155 -13.31 3.25 16.42
N ASP A 156 -12.32 3.55 17.26
CA ASP A 156 -12.53 4.21 18.56
C ASP A 156 -13.06 5.65 18.41
N GLU A 157 -12.67 6.37 17.36
CA GLU A 157 -13.20 7.69 17.05
C GLU A 157 -14.69 7.63 16.64
N LEU A 158 -15.09 6.58 15.92
CA LEU A 158 -16.47 6.41 15.45
C LEU A 158 -17.40 5.73 16.47
N GLU A 159 -16.85 5.00 17.42
CA GLU A 159 -17.60 4.28 18.46
C GLU A 159 -18.65 5.15 19.19
N PRO A 160 -18.32 6.33 19.77
CA PRO A 160 -19.32 7.14 20.46
C PRO A 160 -20.43 7.63 19.53
N VAL A 161 -20.11 7.97 18.27
CA VAL A 161 -21.09 8.45 17.28
C VAL A 161 -22.10 7.35 16.96
N LEU A 162 -21.64 6.12 16.77
CA LEU A 162 -22.51 4.97 16.45
C LEU A 162 -23.34 4.51 17.65
N LEU A 163 -22.79 4.61 18.86
CA LEU A 163 -23.56 4.35 20.07
C LEU A 163 -24.69 5.38 20.25
N ASP A 164 -24.40 6.66 20.05
CA ASP A 164 -25.38 7.74 20.24
C ASP A 164 -26.49 7.70 19.17
N GLU A 165 -26.13 7.49 17.90
CA GLU A 165 -27.08 7.56 16.78
C GLU A 165 -27.82 6.24 16.52
N CYS A 166 -27.16 5.09 16.77
CA CYS A 166 -27.67 3.78 16.36
C CYS A 166 -27.80 2.78 17.54
N GLY A 167 -27.27 3.08 18.72
CA GLY A 167 -27.31 2.19 19.88
C GLY A 167 -26.47 0.91 19.71
N VAL A 168 -25.53 0.90 18.76
CA VAL A 168 -24.69 -0.26 18.44
C VAL A 168 -23.22 0.06 18.67
N SER A 169 -22.51 -0.89 19.28
CA SER A 169 -21.05 -0.82 19.40
C SER A 169 -20.40 -1.31 18.11
N LEU A 170 -19.63 -0.43 17.46
CA LEU A 170 -18.88 -0.78 16.26
C LEU A 170 -17.75 -1.74 16.62
N ARG A 171 -17.06 -1.47 17.72
CA ARG A 171 -15.98 -2.31 18.23
C ARG A 171 -16.47 -3.72 18.52
N ALA A 172 -17.56 -3.88 19.25
CA ALA A 172 -18.12 -5.19 19.55
C ALA A 172 -18.56 -5.94 18.28
N ALA A 173 -19.11 -5.23 17.29
CA ALA A 173 -19.49 -5.82 16.01
C ALA A 173 -18.30 -6.33 15.18
N LEU A 174 -17.12 -5.73 15.34
CA LEU A 174 -15.88 -6.15 14.66
C LEU A 174 -15.11 -7.24 15.42
N GLU A 175 -15.38 -7.42 16.73
CA GLU A 175 -14.76 -8.45 17.58
C GLU A 175 -15.54 -9.78 17.57
N ALA A 176 -16.79 -9.77 17.09
CA ALA A 176 -17.69 -10.93 16.97
C ALA A 176 -17.41 -11.82 15.75
#